data_AF-A0A410QD26-F1
#
_entry.id   AF-A0A410QD26-F1
#
_cell.length_a   1.000
_cell.length_b   1.000
_cell.length_c   1.000
_cell.angle_alpha   90.00
_cell.angle_beta   90.00
_cell.angle_gamma   90.00
#
_symmetry.space_group_name_H-M   'P 1'
#
loop_
_entity.id
_entity.type
_entity.pdbx_description
1 polymer ?
#
loop_
_entity_poly.entity_id
_entity_poly.type
_entity_poly.pdbx_seq_one_letter_code
_entity_poly.pdbx_strand_id
1 'polypeptide(L)'
;MKIQEKPKDILENILRQYETGDKVLFQLRHKSMLHVDLSRGYQYLEDGSLNESYVEECLQKAVEVYNFMKYSDNLLVVYEDSYGKDNEAEKKFLESTLIGITEYDTYKLKWQFPINKDDLPMHRDEEIYTCTRHIYHVKKVNIEKLFPKIILSDIGGEMDFCSSVFIIDINSNCIFHLYDDRGLYLFASEERYLTNVWGEFHDSISRDNRDFKIEVNNLYWIDGKKDDPDDLCLHGDIEVIIGEEKLSCSCTASAAALRMLKTLSEDHLLTKGEQMLPCCGFFMIPNETLDEVEISGCDNGVDWTVLHDDGMIRLITEKGNTVYIYYLQYKEEVLRFVNVVEEYYKKSLPKNIPADEFERNGYIAFWNEWNRRRG
;
A
#
# COMPACT_ATOMS: atom_id res chain seq x y z
N MET A 1 -3.22 38.70 15.28
CA MET A 1 -2.07 38.18 14.51
C MET A 1 -2.14 36.67 14.62
N LYS A 2 -2.53 35.95 13.57
CA LYS A 2 -2.27 34.51 13.54
C LYS A 2 -0.76 34.35 13.40
N ILE A 3 -0.14 33.61 14.31
CA ILE A 3 1.27 33.25 14.18
C ILE A 3 1.36 32.43 12.90
N GLN A 4 2.17 32.86 11.94
CA GLN A 4 2.42 32.09 10.73
C GLN A 4 3.30 30.91 11.18
N GLU A 5 2.76 29.70 11.01
CA GLU A 5 3.42 28.45 11.41
C GLU A 5 4.61 28.22 10.47
N LYS A 6 5.79 27.90 11.01
CA LYS A 6 6.99 27.75 10.17
C LYS A 6 6.85 26.51 9.27
N PRO A 7 7.47 26.50 8.07
CA PRO A 7 7.42 25.36 7.16
C PRO A 7 7.84 24.03 7.80
N LYS A 8 8.83 24.07 8.71
CA LYS A 8 9.25 22.90 9.48
C LYS A 8 8.14 22.36 10.39
N ASP A 9 7.48 23.23 11.15
CA ASP A 9 6.41 22.83 12.09
C ASP A 9 5.23 22.21 11.31
N ILE A 10 4.91 22.75 10.14
CA ILE A 10 3.91 22.19 9.22
C ILE A 10 4.32 20.79 8.76
N LEU A 11 5.56 20.62 8.29
CA LEU A 11 6.06 19.31 7.85
C LEU A 11 5.99 18.28 8.98
N GLU A 12 6.47 18.62 10.19
CA GLU A 12 6.42 17.70 11.34
C GLU A 12 4.99 17.28 11.68
N ASN A 13 4.01 18.20 11.59
CA ASN A 13 2.60 17.89 11.81
C ASN A 13 2.04 16.94 10.74
N ILE A 14 2.45 17.10 9.48
CA ILE A 14 2.06 16.21 8.38
C ILE A 14 2.66 14.82 8.60
N LEU A 15 3.96 14.73 8.91
CA LEU A 15 4.67 13.46 9.12
C LEU A 15 4.09 12.63 10.27
N ARG A 16 3.58 13.28 11.32
CA ARG A 16 2.88 12.58 12.41
C ARG A 16 1.62 11.83 11.95
N GLN A 17 0.94 12.31 10.91
CA GLN A 17 -0.23 11.60 10.36
C GLN A 17 0.17 10.33 9.59
N TYR A 18 1.41 10.26 9.14
CA TYR A 18 2.02 9.09 8.53
C TYR A 18 2.73 8.20 9.56
N GLU A 19 2.45 8.42 10.86
CA GLU A 19 3.04 7.65 11.97
C GLU A 19 4.58 7.65 11.95
N THR A 20 5.19 8.70 11.38
CA THR A 20 6.64 8.85 11.27
C THR A 20 7.13 10.13 11.92
N GLY A 21 8.39 10.09 12.36
CA GLY A 21 9.12 11.27 12.82
C GLY A 21 9.84 12.00 11.68
N ASP A 22 10.66 12.97 12.07
CA ASP A 22 11.54 13.75 11.19
C ASP A 22 12.74 12.91 10.71
N LYS A 23 12.48 12.06 9.71
CA LYS A 23 13.47 11.23 8.98
C LYS A 23 13.54 11.67 7.52
N VAL A 24 14.59 11.28 6.79
CA VAL A 24 14.68 11.54 5.34
C VAL A 24 13.46 10.94 4.62
N LEU A 25 12.87 11.72 3.71
CA LEU A 25 11.54 11.44 3.17
C LEU A 25 11.54 10.33 2.12
N PHE A 26 12.67 10.03 1.47
CA PHE A 26 12.75 8.86 0.58
C PHE A 26 12.65 7.52 1.35
N GLN A 27 12.86 7.54 2.67
CA GLN A 27 12.59 6.41 3.58
C GLN A 27 11.17 6.47 4.19
N LEU A 28 10.31 7.39 3.72
CA LEU A 28 8.91 7.42 4.15
C LEU A 28 8.18 6.17 3.66
N ARG A 29 7.39 5.61 4.56
CA ARG A 29 6.68 4.34 4.41
C ARG A 29 5.40 4.43 5.20
N HIS A 30 4.30 4.02 4.58
CA HIS A 30 2.96 4.13 5.15
C HIS A 30 2.01 3.19 4.42
N LYS A 31 1.00 2.64 5.12
CA LYS A 31 0.02 1.71 4.53
C LYS A 31 -0.74 2.31 3.35
N SER A 32 -0.97 3.61 3.37
CA SER A 32 -1.58 4.35 2.27
C SER A 32 -0.49 5.03 1.46
N MET A 33 0.27 4.17 0.77
CA MET A 33 1.27 4.52 -0.24
C MET A 33 0.92 3.80 -1.53
N LEU A 34 1.15 4.48 -2.66
CA LEU A 34 0.89 3.95 -3.98
C LEU A 34 2.08 4.23 -4.88
N HIS A 35 2.62 3.17 -5.48
CA HIS A 35 3.67 3.27 -6.49
C HIS A 35 3.04 3.29 -7.88
N VAL A 36 3.54 4.16 -8.75
CA VAL A 36 3.08 4.27 -10.14
C VAL A 36 4.30 4.23 -11.05
N ASP A 37 4.33 3.25 -11.94
CA ASP A 37 5.34 3.17 -13.00
C ASP A 37 5.07 4.18 -14.11
N LEU A 38 6.14 4.82 -14.57
CA LEU A 38 6.06 5.86 -15.59
C LEU A 38 6.03 5.32 -17.02
N SER A 39 6.85 4.32 -17.34
CA SER A 39 6.94 3.74 -18.68
C SER A 39 7.31 2.25 -18.64
N ARG A 40 7.00 1.57 -19.77
CA ARG A 40 7.45 0.20 -20.05
C ARG A 40 8.63 0.11 -21.03
N GLY A 41 9.03 1.24 -21.60
CA GLY A 41 10.11 1.33 -22.56
C GLY A 41 11.49 1.20 -21.92
N TYR A 42 12.51 1.30 -22.77
CA TYR A 42 13.90 1.31 -22.37
C TYR A 42 14.46 2.72 -22.45
N GLN A 43 15.29 3.07 -21.46
CA GLN A 43 15.96 4.38 -21.33
C GLN A 43 16.85 4.70 -22.52
N TYR A 44 17.46 3.68 -23.14
CA TYR A 44 18.46 3.83 -24.17
C TYR A 44 18.09 3.04 -25.42
N LEU A 45 18.47 3.57 -26.59
CA LEU A 45 18.40 2.88 -27.86
C LEU A 45 19.57 1.87 -28.00
N GLU A 46 19.53 1.01 -29.03
CA GLU A 46 20.58 -0.01 -29.26
C GLU A 46 21.98 0.60 -29.45
N ASP A 47 22.07 1.84 -29.91
CA ASP A 47 23.32 2.57 -30.08
C ASP A 47 23.83 3.25 -28.79
N GLY A 48 23.10 3.08 -27.67
CA GLY A 48 23.42 3.66 -26.37
C GLY A 48 23.01 5.11 -26.21
N SER A 49 22.38 5.73 -27.21
CA SER A 49 21.82 7.08 -27.08
C SER A 49 20.55 7.07 -26.22
N LEU A 50 20.28 8.20 -25.56
CA LEU A 50 19.08 8.39 -24.75
C LEU A 50 17.83 8.28 -25.64
N ASN A 51 16.87 7.47 -25.20
CA ASN A 51 15.60 7.33 -25.89
C ASN A 51 14.66 8.49 -25.50
N GLU A 52 14.61 9.51 -26.34
CA GLU A 52 13.77 10.70 -26.10
C GLU A 52 12.27 10.36 -25.95
N SER A 53 11.79 9.34 -26.69
CA SER A 53 10.38 8.91 -26.59
C SER A 53 10.04 8.30 -25.25
N TYR A 54 10.99 7.60 -24.62
CA TYR A 54 10.85 7.08 -23.27
C TYR A 54 10.75 8.22 -22.25
N VAL A 55 11.62 9.22 -22.36
CA VAL A 55 11.60 10.40 -21.47
C VAL A 55 10.29 11.17 -21.60
N GLU A 56 9.78 11.34 -22.82
CA GLU A 56 8.50 12.00 -23.08
C GLU A 56 7.32 11.23 -22.46
N GLU A 57 7.29 9.89 -22.61
CA GLU A 57 6.28 9.04 -21.98
C GLU A 57 6.31 9.18 -20.44
N CYS A 58 7.49 9.13 -19.84
CA CYS A 58 7.63 9.27 -18.39
C CYS A 58 7.17 10.65 -17.91
N LEU A 59 7.53 11.72 -18.63
CA LEU A 59 7.13 13.08 -18.30
C LEU A 59 5.61 13.24 -18.40
N GLN A 60 5.02 12.76 -19.49
CA GLN A 60 3.58 12.81 -19.68
C GLN A 60 2.86 12.09 -18.54
N LYS A 61 3.29 10.87 -18.19
CA LYS A 61 2.68 10.10 -17.11
C LYS A 61 2.79 10.81 -15.75
N ALA A 62 3.97 11.34 -15.41
CA ALA A 62 4.17 12.06 -14.16
C ALA A 62 3.27 13.32 -14.05
N VAL A 63 3.15 14.08 -15.14
CA VAL A 63 2.28 15.27 -15.23
C VAL A 63 0.80 14.88 -15.13
N GLU A 64 0.38 13.82 -15.81
CA GLU A 64 -1.00 13.28 -15.73
C GLU A 64 -1.36 12.93 -14.28
N VAL A 65 -0.52 12.15 -13.60
CA VAL A 65 -0.76 11.73 -12.21
C VAL A 65 -0.79 12.94 -11.27
N TYR A 66 0.17 13.87 -11.38
CA TYR A 66 0.20 15.07 -10.56
C TYR A 66 -1.08 15.92 -10.71
N ASN A 67 -1.54 16.12 -11.95
CA ASN A 67 -2.75 16.89 -12.22
C ASN A 67 -4.02 16.18 -11.75
N PHE A 68 -4.04 14.84 -11.81
CA PHE A 68 -5.16 14.03 -11.32
C PHE A 68 -5.36 14.19 -9.81
N MET A 69 -4.29 14.36 -9.05
CA MET A 69 -4.35 14.58 -7.59
C MET A 69 -5.00 15.92 -7.20
N LYS A 70 -5.08 16.90 -8.11
CA LYS A 70 -5.74 18.20 -7.89
C LYS A 70 -5.26 18.92 -6.64
N TYR A 71 -3.94 18.96 -6.43
CA TYR A 71 -3.36 19.70 -5.31
C TYR A 71 -3.76 21.17 -5.30
N SER A 72 -3.88 21.72 -4.09
CA SER A 72 -4.30 23.11 -3.90
C SER A 72 -3.17 24.10 -4.20
N ASP A 73 -3.44 25.39 -4.02
CA ASP A 73 -2.43 26.45 -4.07
C ASP A 73 -1.73 26.67 -2.71
N ASN A 74 -1.79 25.68 -1.82
CA ASN A 74 -1.18 25.70 -0.49
C ASN A 74 -0.20 24.52 -0.36
N LEU A 75 0.98 24.66 -0.96
CA LEU A 75 1.94 23.57 -1.10
C LEU A 75 3.17 23.76 -0.21
N LEU A 76 3.68 22.65 0.29
CA LEU A 76 5.01 22.55 0.86
C LEU A 76 5.90 21.80 -0.14
N VAL A 77 7.04 22.39 -0.53
CA VAL A 77 8.06 21.70 -1.33
C VAL A 77 9.26 21.43 -0.45
N VAL A 78 9.62 20.16 -0.33
CA VAL A 78 10.79 19.71 0.43
C VAL A 78 11.85 19.26 -0.55
N TYR A 79 13.08 19.76 -0.37
CA TYR A 79 14.26 19.29 -1.07
C TYR A 79 15.29 18.80 -0.06
N GLU A 80 15.78 17.59 -0.28
CA GLU A 80 16.70 16.89 0.59
C GLU A 80 18.02 16.64 -0.13
N ASP A 81 19.05 17.40 0.25
CA ASP A 81 20.42 17.01 -0.04
C ASP A 81 20.85 15.97 1.00
N SER A 82 20.47 14.72 0.74
CA SER A 82 20.63 13.59 1.67
C SER A 82 22.07 13.37 2.12
N TYR A 83 23.05 13.75 1.30
CA TYR A 83 24.47 13.54 1.61
C TYR A 83 25.19 14.82 2.05
N GLY A 84 24.47 15.95 2.15
CA GLY A 84 25.00 17.21 2.65
C GLY A 84 26.15 17.75 1.80
N LYS A 85 26.03 17.58 0.47
CA LYS A 85 27.00 18.07 -0.53
C LYS A 85 26.96 19.59 -0.70
N ASP A 86 25.96 20.27 -0.12
CA ASP A 86 25.67 21.70 -0.25
C ASP A 86 25.50 22.09 -1.73
N ASN A 87 24.61 21.39 -2.46
CA ASN A 87 24.41 21.54 -3.90
C ASN A 87 23.63 22.81 -4.29
N GLU A 88 24.34 23.94 -4.29
CA GLU A 88 23.76 25.26 -4.55
C GLU A 88 23.17 25.41 -5.97
N ALA A 89 23.67 24.65 -6.96
CA ALA A 89 23.17 24.70 -8.33
C ALA A 89 21.76 24.09 -8.44
N GLU A 90 21.56 22.92 -7.86
CA GLU A 90 20.26 22.25 -7.77
C GLU A 90 19.27 23.06 -6.97
N LYS A 91 19.69 23.58 -5.81
CA LYS A 91 18.84 24.45 -4.99
C LYS A 91 18.35 25.67 -5.79
N LYS A 92 19.25 26.40 -6.45
CA LYS A 92 18.88 27.56 -7.30
C LYS A 92 17.96 27.16 -8.43
N PHE A 93 18.21 26.01 -9.05
CA PHE A 93 17.34 25.49 -10.10
C PHE A 93 15.94 25.23 -9.55
N LEU A 94 15.82 24.50 -8.44
CA LEU A 94 14.55 24.20 -7.78
C LEU A 94 13.81 25.48 -7.44
N GLU A 95 14.44 26.44 -6.75
CA GLU A 95 13.86 27.74 -6.40
C GLU A 95 13.31 28.46 -7.64
N SER A 96 13.97 28.34 -8.79
CA SER A 96 13.50 28.93 -10.06
C SER A 96 12.24 28.26 -10.65
N THR A 97 11.82 27.12 -10.10
CA THR A 97 10.56 26.43 -10.46
C THR A 97 9.42 26.77 -9.50
N LEU A 98 9.72 27.38 -8.35
CA LEU A 98 8.75 27.67 -7.30
C LEU A 98 8.08 29.03 -7.55
N ILE A 99 6.77 29.09 -7.40
CA ILE A 99 5.98 30.30 -7.65
C ILE A 99 5.27 30.71 -6.36
N GLY A 100 5.48 31.98 -5.97
CA GLY A 100 4.82 32.57 -4.82
C GLY A 100 5.32 31.99 -3.49
N ILE A 101 6.63 31.87 -3.32
CA ILE A 101 7.25 31.47 -2.05
C ILE A 101 6.83 32.47 -0.95
N THR A 102 6.17 31.99 0.10
CA THR A 102 5.72 32.79 1.24
C THR A 102 6.65 32.64 2.43
N GLU A 103 7.15 31.44 2.66
CA GLU A 103 8.09 31.12 3.74
C GLU A 103 9.10 30.07 3.30
N TYR A 104 10.23 30.05 4.01
CA TYR A 104 11.32 29.13 3.78
C TYR A 104 11.96 28.73 5.11
N ASP A 105 12.30 27.47 5.26
CA ASP A 105 13.07 26.94 6.38
C ASP A 105 14.18 26.01 5.89
N THR A 106 15.23 25.88 6.68
CA THR A 106 16.30 24.93 6.43
C THR A 106 16.92 24.43 7.71
N TYR A 107 17.16 23.13 7.77
CA TYR A 107 17.84 22.50 8.88
C TYR A 107 18.55 21.23 8.42
N LYS A 108 19.44 20.74 9.28
CA LYS A 108 20.17 19.48 9.05
C LYS A 108 19.61 18.39 9.95
N LEU A 109 19.51 17.18 9.42
CA LEU A 109 19.19 15.97 10.18
C LEU A 109 20.20 14.86 9.88
N LYS A 110 20.34 13.92 10.80
CA LYS A 110 21.17 12.72 10.63
C LYS A 110 20.30 11.56 10.18
N TRP A 111 20.81 10.73 9.29
CA TRP A 111 20.12 9.51 8.85
C TRP A 111 21.13 8.43 8.50
N GLN A 112 20.65 7.19 8.39
CA GLN A 112 21.42 6.01 8.02
C GLN A 112 20.53 5.10 7.18
N PHE A 113 21.13 4.21 6.39
CA PHE A 113 20.34 3.16 5.74
C PHE A 113 19.71 2.22 6.79
N PRO A 114 18.52 1.67 6.52
CA PRO A 114 17.95 0.63 7.36
C PRO A 114 18.91 -0.57 7.42
N ILE A 115 19.17 -1.08 8.61
CA ILE A 115 20.00 -2.28 8.80
C ILE A 115 19.04 -3.45 9.00
N ASN A 116 18.90 -4.33 8.00
CA ASN A 116 18.10 -5.54 8.18
C ASN A 116 18.90 -6.59 8.95
N LYS A 117 18.23 -7.32 9.83
CA LYS A 117 18.88 -8.36 10.65
C LYS A 117 19.48 -9.48 9.81
N ASP A 118 18.88 -9.74 8.66
CA ASP A 118 19.28 -10.79 7.72
C ASP A 118 20.40 -10.35 6.77
N ASP A 119 20.73 -9.04 6.73
CA ASP A 119 21.83 -8.55 5.91
C ASP A 119 23.16 -9.09 6.44
N LEU A 120 23.98 -9.64 5.56
CA LEU A 120 25.34 -10.00 5.91
C LEU A 120 26.11 -8.74 6.34
N PRO A 121 27.00 -8.80 7.35
CA PRO A 121 27.73 -7.62 7.83
C PRO A 121 28.46 -6.81 6.74
N MET A 122 28.92 -7.48 5.67
CA MET A 122 29.60 -6.83 4.54
C MET A 122 28.67 -6.00 3.64
N HIS A 123 27.36 -6.18 3.75
CA HIS A 123 26.33 -5.44 3.01
C HIS A 123 25.64 -4.36 3.86
N ARG A 124 26.03 -4.24 5.14
CA ARG A 124 25.47 -3.22 6.03
C ARG A 124 26.21 -1.92 5.84
N ASP A 125 25.47 -0.89 5.46
CA ASP A 125 25.95 0.47 5.55
C ASP A 125 25.62 1.03 6.93
N GLU A 126 26.62 1.05 7.80
CA GLU A 126 26.53 1.60 9.15
C GLU A 126 26.92 3.08 9.21
N GLU A 127 27.14 3.73 8.04
CA GLU A 127 27.48 5.15 8.00
C GLU A 127 26.28 6.02 8.39
N ILE A 128 26.58 7.09 9.13
CA ILE A 128 25.61 8.13 9.49
C ILE A 128 25.84 9.34 8.60
N TYR A 129 24.89 9.58 7.71
CA TYR A 129 24.86 10.69 6.78
C TYR A 129 24.26 11.95 7.42
N THR A 130 24.51 13.09 6.77
CA THR A 130 23.89 14.37 7.14
C THR A 130 23.07 14.86 5.97
N CYS A 131 21.76 14.91 6.13
CA CYS A 131 20.88 15.54 5.17
C CYS A 131 20.76 17.04 5.47
N THR A 132 20.91 17.88 4.45
CA THR A 132 20.46 19.28 4.51
C THR A 132 19.07 19.36 3.88
N ARG A 133 18.06 19.69 4.69
CA ARG A 133 16.68 19.84 4.22
C ARG A 133 16.35 21.31 3.99
N HIS A 134 15.73 21.57 2.85
CA HIS A 134 15.16 22.85 2.46
C HIS A 134 13.64 22.70 2.34
N ILE A 135 12.88 23.58 2.97
CA ILE A 135 11.41 23.52 2.97
C ILE A 135 10.87 24.87 2.51
N TYR A 136 10.06 24.86 1.47
CA TYR A 136 9.45 26.05 0.89
C TYR A 136 7.93 25.97 1.00
N HIS A 137 7.31 26.98 1.58
CA HIS A 137 5.86 27.17 1.46
C HIS A 137 5.59 27.98 0.19
N VAL A 138 4.85 27.39 -0.76
CA VAL A 138 4.68 27.95 -2.11
C VAL A 138 3.23 27.85 -2.58
N LYS A 139 2.87 28.67 -3.56
CA LYS A 139 1.54 28.61 -4.19
C LYS A 139 1.45 27.59 -5.31
N LYS A 140 2.54 27.40 -6.05
CA LYS A 140 2.58 26.54 -7.23
C LYS A 140 4.01 26.11 -7.54
N VAL A 141 4.13 24.93 -8.14
CA VAL A 141 5.38 24.41 -8.73
C VAL A 141 5.25 24.39 -10.25
N ASN A 142 6.29 24.83 -10.96
CA ASN A 142 6.39 24.66 -12.40
C ASN A 142 6.87 23.23 -12.73
N ILE A 143 5.95 22.28 -12.69
CA ILE A 143 6.23 20.85 -12.89
C ILE A 143 6.82 20.56 -14.27
N GLU A 144 6.40 21.29 -15.31
CA GLU A 144 6.93 21.18 -16.68
C GLU A 144 8.43 21.49 -16.75
N LYS A 145 8.93 22.33 -15.84
CA LYS A 145 10.36 22.65 -15.73
C LYS A 145 11.08 21.68 -14.79
N LEU A 146 10.42 21.27 -13.71
CA LEU A 146 11.02 20.46 -12.64
C LEU A 146 11.13 18.98 -13.02
N PHE A 147 10.04 18.36 -13.45
CA PHE A 147 9.96 16.91 -13.69
C PHE A 147 10.97 16.39 -14.72
N PRO A 148 11.26 17.11 -15.84
CA PRO A 148 12.31 16.66 -16.75
C PRO A 148 13.68 16.53 -16.09
N LYS A 149 14.00 17.37 -15.09
CA LYS A 149 15.28 17.27 -14.37
C LYS A 149 15.32 16.11 -13.39
N ILE A 150 14.18 15.77 -12.78
CA ILE A 150 14.07 14.58 -11.92
C ILE A 150 14.21 13.31 -12.77
N ILE A 151 13.42 13.18 -13.84
CA ILE A 151 13.44 12.00 -14.73
C ILE A 151 14.83 11.77 -15.32
N LEU A 152 15.54 12.82 -15.71
CA LEU A 152 16.87 12.68 -16.29
C LEU A 152 17.98 12.38 -15.28
N SER A 153 17.73 12.44 -13.96
CA SER A 153 18.77 12.39 -12.93
C SER A 153 19.66 11.15 -13.04
N ASP A 154 19.07 9.97 -13.29
CA ASP A 154 19.82 8.71 -13.38
C ASP A 154 20.16 8.29 -14.82
N ILE A 155 19.66 9.01 -15.83
CA ILE A 155 19.72 8.57 -17.23
C ILE A 155 20.44 9.54 -18.18
N GLY A 156 21.13 10.55 -17.65
CA GLY A 156 22.01 11.44 -18.43
C GLY A 156 21.80 12.94 -18.21
N GLY A 157 21.11 13.35 -17.15
CA GLY A 157 20.88 14.74 -16.78
C GLY A 157 22.09 15.43 -16.14
N GLU A 158 22.03 16.76 -16.08
CA GLU A 158 23.06 17.61 -15.45
C GLU A 158 22.84 17.80 -13.93
N MET A 159 21.67 17.39 -13.42
CA MET A 159 21.24 17.58 -12.03
C MET A 159 20.94 16.21 -11.43
N ASP A 160 21.20 16.05 -10.13
CA ASP A 160 20.92 14.84 -9.36
C ASP A 160 19.75 15.11 -8.41
N PHE A 161 18.54 15.05 -8.94
CA PHE A 161 17.31 15.14 -8.14
C PHE A 161 16.73 13.76 -7.78
N CYS A 162 17.50 12.68 -7.97
CA CYS A 162 17.00 11.34 -7.70
C CYS A 162 16.58 11.22 -6.24
N SER A 163 15.30 10.88 -6.02
CA SER A 163 14.67 10.73 -4.70
C SER A 163 14.80 11.93 -3.73
N SER A 164 14.98 13.16 -4.22
CA SER A 164 15.31 14.31 -3.36
C SER A 164 14.24 15.40 -3.26
N VAL A 165 13.19 15.36 -4.09
CA VAL A 165 12.15 16.42 -4.14
C VAL A 165 10.76 15.86 -3.85
N PHE A 166 10.07 16.49 -2.90
CA PHE A 166 8.73 16.12 -2.47
C PHE A 166 7.80 17.32 -2.58
N ILE A 167 6.63 17.12 -3.17
CA ILE A 167 5.58 18.14 -3.25
C ILE A 167 4.42 17.68 -2.38
N ILE A 168 4.06 18.49 -1.39
CA ILE A 168 3.08 18.14 -0.36
C ILE A 168 1.95 19.16 -0.41
N ASP A 169 0.71 18.69 -0.52
CA ASP A 169 -0.45 19.56 -0.38
C ASP A 169 -0.85 19.68 1.09
N ILE A 170 -0.75 20.89 1.66
CA ILE A 170 -0.96 21.10 3.10
C ILE A 170 -2.43 20.86 3.49
N ASN A 171 -3.36 21.01 2.56
CA ASN A 171 -4.79 20.87 2.85
C ASN A 171 -5.22 19.39 2.93
N SER A 172 -4.72 18.54 2.04
CA SER A 172 -5.00 17.10 2.04
C SER A 172 -3.95 16.25 2.77
N ASN A 173 -2.79 16.84 3.07
CA ASN A 173 -1.59 16.18 3.58
C ASN A 173 -1.01 15.12 2.62
N CYS A 174 -1.46 15.08 1.36
CA CYS A 174 -0.95 14.15 0.36
C CYS A 174 0.45 14.55 -0.10
N ILE A 175 1.31 13.55 -0.32
CA ILE A 175 2.71 13.73 -0.75
C ILE A 175 2.88 13.11 -2.14
N PHE A 176 3.47 13.87 -3.04
CA PHE A 176 3.91 13.44 -4.36
C PHE A 176 5.44 13.37 -4.38
N HIS A 177 5.96 12.19 -4.72
CA HIS A 177 7.39 11.91 -4.79
C HIS A 177 7.71 11.24 -6.12
N LEU A 178 8.03 12.04 -7.15
CA LEU A 178 8.67 11.56 -8.36
C LEU A 178 10.13 11.32 -8.04
N TYR A 179 10.60 10.07 -8.07
CA TYR A 179 11.93 9.76 -7.60
C TYR A 179 12.95 9.66 -8.75
N ASP A 180 12.56 9.19 -9.93
CA ASP A 180 13.36 9.19 -11.17
C ASP A 180 12.48 8.84 -12.40
N ASP A 181 13.09 8.30 -13.46
CA ASP A 181 12.43 7.82 -14.69
C ASP A 181 11.60 6.54 -14.52
N ARG A 182 11.85 5.74 -13.49
CA ARG A 182 11.19 4.46 -13.26
C ARG A 182 9.79 4.66 -12.71
N GLY A 183 9.62 5.60 -11.78
CA GLY A 183 8.36 5.70 -11.05
C GLY A 183 8.21 6.92 -10.16
N LEU A 184 7.03 6.97 -9.52
CA LEU A 184 6.71 7.90 -8.45
C LEU A 184 5.97 7.18 -7.32
N TYR A 185 5.99 7.79 -6.14
CA TYR A 185 5.16 7.41 -5.00
C TYR A 185 4.16 8.52 -4.66
N LEU A 186 2.94 8.10 -4.35
CA LEU A 186 1.92 8.92 -3.74
C LEU A 186 1.67 8.44 -2.32
N PHE A 187 1.60 9.36 -1.37
CA PHE A 187 1.20 9.08 0.00
C PHE A 187 -0.05 9.89 0.33
N ALA A 188 -0.96 9.28 1.08
CA ALA A 188 -2.14 9.95 1.60
C ALA A 188 -2.40 9.52 3.04
N SER A 189 -2.92 10.43 3.87
CA SER A 189 -3.40 10.08 5.22
C SER A 189 -4.77 9.39 5.18
N GLU A 190 -5.54 9.60 4.10
CA GLU A 190 -6.81 8.92 3.87
C GLU A 190 -6.78 8.08 2.58
N GLU A 191 -7.18 6.81 2.67
CA GLU A 191 -7.14 5.84 1.58
C GLU A 191 -7.89 6.31 0.32
N ARG A 192 -9.02 7.02 0.48
CA ARG A 192 -9.89 7.48 -0.61
C ARG A 192 -9.17 8.30 -1.68
N TYR A 193 -8.10 9.01 -1.33
CA TYR A 193 -7.32 9.80 -2.29
C TYR A 193 -6.57 8.89 -3.26
N LEU A 194 -6.10 7.75 -2.79
CA LEU A 194 -5.37 6.77 -3.58
C LEU A 194 -6.29 5.83 -4.33
N THR A 195 -7.48 5.50 -3.81
CA THR A 195 -8.44 4.62 -4.52
C THR A 195 -8.85 5.19 -5.89
N ASN A 196 -8.97 6.51 -6.03
CA ASN A 196 -9.28 7.12 -7.33
C ASN A 196 -8.12 6.99 -8.32
N VAL A 197 -6.88 7.17 -7.84
CA VAL A 197 -5.67 7.00 -8.65
C VAL A 197 -5.52 5.53 -9.05
N TRP A 198 -5.76 4.62 -8.10
CA TRP A 198 -5.77 3.18 -8.32
C TRP A 198 -6.66 2.80 -9.50
N GLY A 199 -7.90 3.28 -9.52
CA GLY A 199 -8.86 3.00 -10.59
C GLY A 199 -8.43 3.57 -11.96
N GLU A 200 -7.92 4.80 -11.99
CA GLU A 200 -7.52 5.46 -13.25
C GLU A 200 -6.21 4.92 -13.82
N PHE A 201 -5.23 4.63 -12.97
CA PHE A 201 -3.87 4.25 -13.35
C PHE A 201 -3.56 2.77 -13.06
N HIS A 202 -4.58 1.93 -12.96
CA HIS A 202 -4.47 0.51 -12.58
C HIS A 202 -3.35 -0.22 -13.35
N ASP A 203 -3.21 -0.02 -14.66
CA ASP A 203 -2.21 -0.69 -15.50
C ASP A 203 -0.75 -0.28 -15.21
N SER A 204 -0.55 0.92 -14.64
CA SER A 204 0.75 1.44 -14.22
C SER A 204 1.09 1.05 -12.77
N ILE A 205 0.12 0.56 -12.01
CA ILE A 205 0.27 0.20 -10.61
C ILE A 205 0.30 -1.33 -10.43
N SER A 206 -0.49 -2.04 -11.22
CA SER A 206 -0.73 -3.48 -11.14
C SER A 206 0.42 -4.33 -11.70
N ARG A 207 1.61 -3.77 -11.98
CA ARG A 207 2.74 -4.57 -12.49
C ARG A 207 3.21 -5.64 -11.51
N ASP A 208 3.01 -5.42 -10.20
CA ASP A 208 3.37 -6.33 -9.12
C ASP A 208 2.20 -7.24 -8.65
N ASN A 209 0.99 -7.11 -9.22
CA ASN A 209 -0.20 -7.89 -8.82
C ASN A 209 -0.13 -9.40 -9.17
N ARG A 210 1.03 -9.92 -9.57
CA ARG A 210 1.22 -11.36 -9.81
C ARG A 210 1.60 -12.13 -8.56
N ASP A 211 2.01 -11.44 -7.50
CA ASP A 211 2.58 -12.11 -6.33
C ASP A 211 1.53 -12.49 -5.27
N PHE A 212 0.27 -12.05 -5.41
CA PHE A 212 -0.84 -12.57 -4.62
C PHE A 212 -2.15 -12.61 -5.40
N LYS A 213 -2.79 -13.78 -5.43
CA LYS A 213 -4.08 -13.98 -6.09
C LYS A 213 -4.87 -15.08 -5.41
N ILE A 214 -6.19 -14.92 -5.33
CA ILE A 214 -7.15 -15.86 -4.72
C ILE A 214 -8.16 -16.31 -5.80
N GLU A 215 -7.95 -17.47 -6.40
CA GLU A 215 -8.86 -18.04 -7.37
C GLU A 215 -9.91 -18.93 -6.69
N VAL A 216 -11.19 -18.62 -6.96
CA VAL A 216 -12.32 -19.44 -6.51
C VAL A 216 -12.74 -20.33 -7.66
N ASN A 217 -12.39 -21.61 -7.58
CA ASN A 217 -12.72 -22.59 -8.62
C ASN A 217 -14.17 -23.05 -8.54
N ASN A 218 -14.67 -23.23 -7.30
CA ASN A 218 -16.02 -23.69 -7.05
C ASN A 218 -16.51 -23.24 -5.66
N LEU A 219 -17.82 -23.05 -5.54
CA LEU A 219 -18.51 -22.76 -4.28
C LEU A 219 -19.76 -23.64 -4.16
N TYR A 220 -19.96 -24.22 -2.98
CA TYR A 220 -21.02 -25.19 -2.72
C TYR A 220 -21.41 -25.24 -1.24
N TRP A 221 -22.63 -25.71 -1.00
CA TRP A 221 -23.08 -26.12 0.33
C TRP A 221 -22.63 -27.55 0.63
N ILE A 222 -22.55 -27.91 1.91
CA ILE A 222 -21.96 -29.18 2.36
C ILE A 222 -22.67 -30.42 1.81
N ASP A 223 -23.97 -30.32 1.52
CA ASP A 223 -24.78 -31.41 0.97
C ASP A 223 -24.71 -31.50 -0.58
N GLY A 224 -23.97 -30.59 -1.23
CA GLY A 224 -23.79 -30.50 -2.67
C GLY A 224 -25.02 -30.03 -3.44
N LYS A 225 -26.11 -29.63 -2.77
CA LYS A 225 -27.28 -29.06 -3.43
C LYS A 225 -27.00 -27.63 -3.87
N LYS A 226 -27.88 -27.12 -4.75
CA LYS A 226 -27.85 -25.74 -5.21
C LYS A 226 -28.07 -24.74 -4.07
N ASP A 227 -28.83 -25.14 -3.05
CA ASP A 227 -29.15 -24.32 -1.90
C ASP A 227 -29.36 -25.19 -0.65
N ASP A 228 -28.93 -24.68 0.49
CA ASP A 228 -29.08 -25.31 1.80
C ASP A 228 -29.25 -24.21 2.87
N PRO A 229 -30.47 -23.93 3.33
CA PRO A 229 -30.72 -22.95 4.38
C PRO A 229 -30.17 -23.34 5.75
N ASP A 230 -29.94 -24.64 6.00
CA ASP A 230 -29.47 -25.14 7.29
C ASP A 230 -27.94 -25.15 7.39
N ASP A 231 -27.24 -25.18 6.25
CA ASP A 231 -25.79 -24.98 6.20
C ASP A 231 -25.43 -23.49 6.33
N LEU A 232 -24.90 -23.13 7.50
CA LEU A 232 -24.47 -21.76 7.81
C LEU A 232 -23.09 -21.42 7.21
N CYS A 233 -22.35 -22.42 6.73
CA CYS A 233 -20.99 -22.28 6.25
C CYS A 233 -20.96 -22.47 4.73
N LEU A 234 -20.22 -21.60 4.03
CA LEU A 234 -20.01 -21.79 2.60
C LEU A 234 -18.71 -22.56 2.42
N HIS A 235 -18.74 -23.57 1.57
CA HIS A 235 -17.58 -24.37 1.21
C HIS A 235 -17.12 -24.04 -0.20
N GLY A 236 -15.84 -24.29 -0.47
CA GLY A 236 -15.29 -23.99 -1.78
C GLY A 236 -13.93 -24.61 -2.05
N ASP A 237 -13.64 -24.74 -3.34
CA ASP A 237 -12.32 -25.14 -3.83
C ASP A 237 -11.57 -23.85 -4.19
N ILE A 238 -10.66 -23.46 -3.31
CA ILE A 238 -9.94 -22.20 -3.39
C ILE A 238 -8.48 -22.47 -3.69
N GLU A 239 -7.90 -21.60 -4.50
CA GLU A 239 -6.49 -21.58 -4.77
C GLU A 239 -5.91 -20.20 -4.47
N VAL A 240 -4.79 -20.17 -3.78
CA VAL A 240 -4.07 -18.93 -3.47
C VAL A 240 -2.68 -19.02 -4.07
N ILE A 241 -2.33 -18.02 -4.86
CA ILE A 241 -1.01 -17.84 -5.45
C ILE A 241 -0.27 -16.85 -4.55
N ILE A 242 0.94 -17.21 -4.10
CA ILE A 242 1.84 -16.36 -3.31
C ILE A 242 3.23 -16.45 -3.95
N GLY A 243 3.60 -15.43 -4.73
CA GLY A 243 4.76 -15.45 -5.62
C GLY A 243 4.68 -16.63 -6.59
N GLU A 244 5.67 -17.52 -6.53
CA GLU A 244 5.71 -18.73 -7.36
C GLU A 244 4.92 -19.91 -6.76
N GLU A 245 4.44 -19.81 -5.53
CA GLU A 245 3.72 -20.91 -4.87
C GLU A 245 2.22 -20.86 -5.16
N LYS A 246 1.67 -22.04 -5.45
CA LYS A 246 0.23 -22.27 -5.64
C LYS A 246 -0.27 -23.17 -4.51
N LEU A 247 -1.19 -22.66 -3.71
CA LEU A 247 -1.75 -23.34 -2.54
C LEU A 247 -3.23 -23.62 -2.80
N SER A 248 -3.62 -24.89 -2.94
CA SER A 248 -5.01 -25.28 -3.23
C SER A 248 -5.65 -25.98 -2.03
N CYS A 249 -6.89 -25.64 -1.69
CA CYS A 249 -7.62 -26.22 -0.58
C CYS A 249 -9.13 -26.28 -0.86
N SER A 250 -9.75 -27.43 -0.57
CA SER A 250 -11.20 -27.51 -0.35
C SER A 250 -11.47 -27.14 1.11
N CYS A 251 -12.08 -25.97 1.33
CA CYS A 251 -12.12 -25.30 2.63
C CYS A 251 -13.50 -24.72 2.94
N THR A 252 -13.70 -24.29 4.19
CA THR A 252 -14.82 -23.41 4.56
C THR A 252 -14.52 -22.00 4.07
N ALA A 253 -14.95 -21.70 2.85
CA ALA A 253 -14.75 -20.43 2.15
C ALA A 253 -15.24 -19.20 2.94
N SER A 254 -16.35 -19.31 3.67
CA SER A 254 -16.83 -18.18 4.50
C SER A 254 -15.91 -17.86 5.68
N ALA A 255 -15.36 -18.89 6.34
CA ALA A 255 -14.37 -18.69 7.39
C ALA A 255 -13.06 -18.13 6.84
N ALA A 256 -12.59 -18.64 5.69
CA ALA A 256 -11.43 -18.11 4.98
C ALA A 256 -11.59 -16.61 4.65
N ALA A 257 -12.74 -16.22 4.09
CA ALA A 257 -13.01 -14.84 3.73
C ALA A 257 -13.05 -13.90 4.95
N LEU A 258 -13.65 -14.32 6.07
CA LEU A 258 -13.62 -13.51 7.29
C LEU A 258 -12.19 -13.38 7.85
N ARG A 259 -11.40 -14.45 7.82
CA ARG A 259 -9.98 -14.40 8.25
C ARG A 259 -9.18 -13.44 7.39
N MET A 260 -9.35 -13.47 6.07
CA MET A 260 -8.74 -12.49 5.17
C MET A 260 -9.25 -11.06 5.38
N LEU A 261 -10.50 -10.86 5.80
CA LEU A 261 -10.97 -9.52 6.22
C LEU A 261 -10.28 -9.04 7.49
N LYS A 262 -10.03 -9.94 8.46
CA LYS A 262 -9.29 -9.59 9.69
C LYS A 262 -7.87 -9.10 9.33
N THR A 263 -7.23 -9.74 8.36
CA THR A 263 -5.86 -9.39 7.94
C THR A 263 -5.72 -8.06 7.20
N LEU A 264 -6.80 -7.32 6.94
CA LEU A 264 -6.70 -5.93 6.47
C LEU A 264 -6.24 -4.96 7.56
N SER A 265 -6.33 -5.36 8.83
CA SER A 265 -5.93 -4.51 9.96
C SER A 265 -5.10 -5.23 11.01
N GLU A 266 -4.95 -6.54 10.89
CA GLU A 266 -4.34 -7.41 11.90
C GLU A 266 -3.30 -8.32 11.27
N ASP A 267 -2.20 -8.53 11.97
CA ASP A 267 -1.25 -9.56 11.59
C ASP A 267 -1.86 -10.96 11.80
N HIS A 268 -1.48 -11.89 10.95
CA HIS A 268 -1.82 -13.30 11.09
C HIS A 268 -0.54 -14.14 11.07
N LEU A 269 -0.37 -14.96 12.09
CA LEU A 269 0.74 -15.91 12.20
C LEU A 269 0.23 -17.32 11.92
N LEU A 270 1.14 -18.20 11.48
CA LEU A 270 0.82 -19.62 11.31
C LEU A 270 0.20 -20.19 12.58
N THR A 271 -0.96 -20.81 12.44
CA THR A 271 -1.76 -21.29 13.56
C THR A 271 -2.41 -22.64 13.25
N LYS A 272 -2.93 -23.31 14.28
CA LYS A 272 -3.62 -24.60 14.17
C LYS A 272 -5.08 -24.43 14.56
N GLY A 273 -5.98 -24.93 13.72
CA GLY A 273 -7.43 -24.72 13.87
C GLY A 273 -7.92 -23.37 13.33
N GLU A 274 -7.01 -22.43 13.07
CA GLU A 274 -7.30 -21.06 12.65
C GLU A 274 -6.64 -20.63 11.33
N GLN A 275 -6.26 -21.60 10.48
CA GLN A 275 -5.52 -21.39 9.22
C GLN A 275 -6.23 -20.46 8.23
N MET A 276 -5.51 -19.73 7.36
CA MET A 276 -6.15 -18.85 6.37
C MET A 276 -7.18 -19.54 5.45
N LEU A 277 -6.92 -20.79 5.04
CA LEU A 277 -7.89 -21.66 4.36
C LEU A 277 -8.18 -22.88 5.26
N PRO A 278 -9.17 -22.80 6.17
CA PRO A 278 -9.48 -23.91 7.06
C PRO A 278 -10.19 -25.05 6.33
N CYS A 279 -9.80 -26.29 6.61
CA CYS A 279 -10.57 -27.46 6.17
C CYS A 279 -12.03 -27.41 6.69
N CYS A 280 -12.23 -26.89 7.90
CA CYS A 280 -13.54 -26.69 8.51
C CYS A 280 -13.55 -25.53 9.51
N GLY A 281 -14.70 -24.88 9.70
CA GLY A 281 -14.98 -23.95 10.81
C GLY A 281 -16.04 -24.53 11.73
N PHE A 282 -15.66 -25.48 12.59
CA PHE A 282 -16.60 -26.26 13.41
C PHE A 282 -17.33 -25.42 14.46
N PHE A 283 -16.65 -24.42 15.04
CA PHE A 283 -17.20 -23.59 16.11
C PHE A 283 -17.08 -22.12 15.76
N MET A 284 -18.17 -21.39 15.90
CA MET A 284 -18.20 -19.93 15.92
C MET A 284 -18.39 -19.50 17.36
N ILE A 285 -17.39 -18.86 17.95
CA ILE A 285 -17.36 -18.42 19.34
C ILE A 285 -17.51 -16.89 19.33
N PRO A 286 -18.71 -16.36 19.60
CA PRO A 286 -18.94 -14.92 19.61
C PRO A 286 -18.37 -14.27 20.87
N ASN A 287 -17.94 -13.01 20.75
CA ASN A 287 -17.68 -12.18 21.93
C ASN A 287 -19.00 -11.69 22.56
N GLU A 288 -18.92 -11.07 23.74
CA GLU A 288 -20.12 -10.62 24.49
C GLU A 288 -20.96 -9.58 23.73
N THR A 289 -20.31 -8.75 22.91
CA THR A 289 -20.93 -7.65 22.15
C THR A 289 -21.46 -8.09 20.78
N LEU A 290 -21.21 -9.33 20.37
CA LEU A 290 -21.56 -9.89 19.06
C LEU A 290 -21.02 -9.09 17.87
N ASP A 291 -19.87 -8.44 18.01
CA ASP A 291 -19.21 -7.67 16.94
C ASP A 291 -17.89 -8.31 16.48
N GLU A 292 -17.49 -9.41 17.11
CA GLU A 292 -16.37 -10.27 16.73
C GLU A 292 -16.68 -11.75 16.98
N VAL A 293 -16.13 -12.61 16.13
CA VAL A 293 -16.21 -14.06 16.25
C VAL A 293 -14.84 -14.70 16.09
N GLU A 294 -14.57 -15.69 16.93
CA GLU A 294 -13.47 -16.65 16.75
C GLU A 294 -14.04 -17.88 16.05
N ILE A 295 -13.39 -18.33 14.97
CA ILE A 295 -13.80 -19.54 14.24
C ILE A 295 -12.75 -20.60 14.49
N SER A 296 -13.11 -21.71 15.11
CA SER A 296 -12.17 -22.80 15.40
C SER A 296 -12.51 -24.05 14.60
N GLY A 297 -11.49 -24.65 14.00
CA GLY A 297 -11.55 -25.84 13.15
C GLY A 297 -10.58 -26.93 13.56
N CYS A 298 -10.35 -27.89 12.66
CA CYS A 298 -9.29 -28.89 12.83
C CYS A 298 -7.93 -28.37 12.38
N ASP A 299 -6.87 -29.11 12.71
CA ASP A 299 -5.49 -28.77 12.32
C ASP A 299 -5.22 -28.90 10.80
N ASN A 300 -6.18 -29.39 10.01
CA ASN A 300 -6.05 -29.47 8.56
C ASN A 300 -6.45 -28.16 7.88
N GLY A 301 -5.72 -27.79 6.84
CA GLY A 301 -5.97 -26.59 6.06
C GLY A 301 -4.69 -26.14 5.36
N VAL A 302 -4.76 -24.96 4.76
CA VAL A 302 -3.60 -24.25 4.22
C VAL A 302 -3.46 -22.94 4.96
N ASP A 303 -2.24 -22.60 5.36
CA ASP A 303 -1.96 -21.37 6.08
C ASP A 303 -0.75 -20.61 5.50
N TRP A 304 -0.67 -19.32 5.81
CA TRP A 304 0.48 -18.47 5.54
C TRP A 304 0.44 -17.28 6.49
N THR A 305 1.60 -16.73 6.83
CA THR A 305 1.70 -15.52 7.66
C THR A 305 1.39 -14.27 6.84
N VAL A 306 0.68 -13.32 7.44
CA VAL A 306 0.42 -11.97 6.92
C VAL A 306 0.93 -10.96 7.94
N LEU A 307 1.84 -10.08 7.55
CA LEU A 307 2.39 -9.05 8.44
C LEU A 307 2.31 -7.68 7.79
N HIS A 308 1.94 -6.68 8.58
CA HIS A 308 1.97 -5.28 8.20
C HIS A 308 3.37 -4.74 8.47
N ASP A 309 4.18 -4.58 7.42
CA ASP A 309 5.59 -4.22 7.53
C ASP A 309 5.90 -3.02 6.64
N ASP A 310 6.28 -1.90 7.27
CA ASP A 310 6.78 -0.71 6.58
C ASP A 310 5.89 -0.21 5.43
N GLY A 311 4.57 -0.19 5.65
CA GLY A 311 3.58 0.25 4.66
C GLY A 311 3.23 -0.78 3.58
N MET A 312 3.81 -1.97 3.64
CA MET A 312 3.56 -3.11 2.77
C MET A 312 2.91 -4.26 3.55
N ILE A 313 2.37 -5.22 2.81
CA ILE A 313 1.94 -6.51 3.32
C ILE A 313 3.02 -7.54 2.98
N ARG A 314 3.59 -8.14 4.00
CA ARG A 314 4.56 -9.22 3.88
C ARG A 314 3.84 -10.56 4.07
N LEU A 315 3.81 -11.37 3.03
CA LEU A 315 3.25 -12.71 3.06
C LEU A 315 4.37 -13.73 3.18
N ILE A 316 4.24 -14.70 4.09
CA ILE A 316 5.22 -15.78 4.27
C ILE A 316 4.51 -17.12 4.23
N THR A 317 4.82 -17.96 3.24
CA THR A 317 4.26 -19.30 3.16
C THR A 317 4.89 -20.23 4.22
N GLU A 318 4.27 -21.39 4.47
CA GLU A 318 4.86 -22.41 5.36
C GLU A 318 6.24 -22.88 4.91
N LYS A 319 6.56 -22.80 3.60
CA LYS A 319 7.88 -23.15 3.06
C LYS A 319 8.92 -22.02 3.24
N GLY A 320 8.50 -20.86 3.75
CA GLY A 320 9.35 -19.69 3.95
C GLY A 320 9.47 -18.78 2.72
N ASN A 321 8.70 -19.01 1.65
CA ASN A 321 8.66 -18.06 0.54
C ASN A 321 8.06 -16.74 1.02
N THR A 322 8.70 -15.62 0.68
CA THR A 322 8.29 -14.29 1.15
C THR A 322 8.02 -13.39 -0.04
N VAL A 323 6.86 -12.74 -0.05
CA VAL A 323 6.52 -11.69 -1.02
C VAL A 323 6.06 -10.43 -0.29
N TYR A 324 6.27 -9.27 -0.92
CA TYR A 324 5.88 -7.96 -0.41
C TYR A 324 4.91 -7.33 -1.39
N ILE A 325 3.79 -6.82 -0.88
CA ILE A 325 2.68 -6.35 -1.70
C ILE A 325 2.17 -5.05 -1.13
N TYR A 326 1.78 -4.10 -2.00
CA TYR A 326 1.19 -2.86 -1.51
C TYR A 326 -0.14 -3.15 -0.81
N TYR A 327 -0.42 -2.48 0.30
CA TYR A 327 -1.65 -2.71 1.06
C TYR A 327 -2.93 -2.58 0.21
N LEU A 328 -2.98 -1.61 -0.71
CA LEU A 328 -4.13 -1.43 -1.60
C LEU A 328 -4.35 -2.60 -2.56
N GLN A 329 -3.27 -3.20 -3.08
CA GLN A 329 -3.32 -4.42 -3.91
C GLN A 329 -3.87 -5.60 -3.12
N TYR A 330 -3.31 -5.82 -1.93
CA TYR A 330 -3.74 -6.87 -1.03
C TYR A 330 -5.23 -6.72 -0.67
N LYS A 331 -5.63 -5.50 -0.31
CA LYS A 331 -7.01 -5.18 0.04
C LYS A 331 -7.97 -5.41 -1.11
N GLU A 332 -7.64 -4.98 -2.33
CA GLU A 332 -8.47 -5.20 -3.52
C GLU A 332 -8.73 -6.69 -3.74
N GLU A 333 -7.68 -7.51 -3.68
CA GLU A 333 -7.80 -8.95 -3.92
C GLU A 333 -8.58 -9.67 -2.83
N VAL A 334 -8.35 -9.31 -1.55
CA VAL A 334 -9.14 -9.79 -0.41
C VAL A 334 -10.62 -9.42 -0.59
N LEU A 335 -10.92 -8.15 -0.88
CA LEU A 335 -12.31 -7.71 -1.06
C LEU A 335 -12.97 -8.36 -2.27
N ARG A 336 -12.22 -8.62 -3.36
CA ARG A 336 -12.72 -9.36 -4.52
C ARG A 336 -13.14 -10.78 -4.13
N PHE A 337 -12.35 -11.49 -3.34
CA PHE A 337 -12.71 -12.82 -2.84
C PHE A 337 -13.93 -12.77 -1.90
N VAL A 338 -13.94 -11.86 -0.94
CA VAL A 338 -15.06 -11.60 -0.01
C VAL A 338 -16.36 -11.33 -0.77
N ASN A 339 -16.30 -10.51 -1.83
CA ASN A 339 -17.44 -10.23 -2.70
C ASN A 339 -17.99 -11.50 -3.34
N VAL A 340 -17.14 -12.38 -3.86
CA VAL A 340 -17.56 -13.64 -4.49
C VAL A 340 -18.30 -14.54 -3.49
N VAL A 341 -17.79 -14.64 -2.26
CA VAL A 341 -18.44 -15.41 -1.18
C VAL A 341 -19.79 -14.80 -0.79
N GLU A 342 -19.84 -13.49 -0.54
CA GLU A 342 -21.06 -12.81 -0.11
C GLU A 342 -22.16 -12.86 -1.19
N GLU A 343 -21.80 -12.68 -2.46
CA GLU A 343 -22.75 -12.79 -3.58
C GLU A 343 -23.33 -14.20 -3.72
N TYR A 344 -22.63 -15.23 -3.27
CA TYR A 344 -23.17 -16.58 -3.20
C TYR A 344 -24.26 -16.70 -2.13
N TYR A 345 -24.02 -16.16 -0.93
CA TYR A 345 -25.03 -16.09 0.14
C TYR A 345 -26.27 -15.28 -0.28
N LYS A 346 -26.09 -14.14 -0.96
CA LYS A 346 -27.22 -13.31 -1.43
C LYS A 346 -28.11 -14.03 -2.44
N LYS A 347 -27.58 -15.02 -3.17
CA LYS A 347 -28.33 -15.83 -4.14
C LYS A 347 -29.01 -17.04 -3.50
N SER A 348 -28.62 -17.44 -2.29
CA SER A 348 -29.28 -18.48 -1.51
C SER A 348 -30.54 -17.98 -0.81
N LEU A 349 -31.40 -18.91 -0.41
CA LEU A 349 -32.46 -18.66 0.54
C LEU A 349 -31.88 -18.13 1.87
N PRO A 350 -32.66 -17.32 2.62
CA PRO A 350 -32.27 -16.91 3.96
C PRO A 350 -31.91 -18.12 4.83
N LYS A 351 -30.81 -18.01 5.58
CA LYS A 351 -30.34 -19.09 6.45
C LYS A 351 -31.28 -19.28 7.64
N ASN A 352 -31.50 -20.54 8.01
CA ASN A 352 -32.24 -20.92 9.19
C ASN A 352 -31.37 -20.66 10.42
N ILE A 353 -31.64 -19.55 11.10
CA ILE A 353 -30.87 -19.17 12.29
C ILE A 353 -31.09 -20.20 13.40
N PRO A 354 -30.03 -20.75 14.02
CA PRO A 354 -30.15 -21.74 15.08
C PRO A 354 -31.03 -21.28 16.25
N ALA A 355 -31.76 -22.23 16.85
CA ALA A 355 -32.51 -21.98 18.07
C ALA A 355 -31.60 -21.91 19.30
N ASP A 356 -30.49 -22.67 19.29
CA ASP A 356 -29.46 -22.59 20.31
C ASP A 356 -28.88 -21.18 20.38
N GLU A 357 -28.71 -20.66 21.60
CA GLU A 357 -28.27 -19.29 21.80
C GLU A 357 -26.82 -19.08 21.38
N PHE A 358 -25.94 -20.04 21.68
CA PHE A 358 -24.53 -19.93 21.37
C PHE A 358 -24.30 -19.96 19.85
N GLU A 359 -24.90 -20.92 19.16
CA GLU A 359 -24.80 -21.03 17.69
C GLU A 359 -25.41 -19.82 16.96
N ARG A 360 -26.58 -19.36 17.41
CA ARG A 360 -27.22 -18.15 16.88
C ARG A 360 -26.32 -16.92 17.05
N ASN A 361 -25.78 -16.74 18.24
CA ASN A 361 -24.93 -15.60 18.54
C ASN A 361 -23.63 -15.66 17.73
N GLY A 362 -23.06 -16.85 17.53
CA GLY A 362 -21.90 -17.05 16.65
C GLY A 362 -22.16 -16.60 15.21
N TYR A 363 -23.30 -16.99 14.63
CA TYR A 363 -23.68 -16.58 13.27
C TYR A 363 -23.96 -15.07 13.16
N ILE A 364 -24.59 -14.47 14.17
CA ILE A 364 -24.82 -13.02 14.21
C ILE A 364 -23.49 -12.27 14.29
N ALA A 365 -22.59 -12.69 15.18
CA ALA A 365 -21.28 -12.07 15.34
C ALA A 365 -20.43 -12.17 14.07
N PHE A 366 -20.49 -13.31 13.37
CA PHE A 366 -19.85 -13.49 12.07
C PHE A 366 -20.24 -12.39 11.07
N TRP A 367 -21.53 -12.16 10.87
CA TRP A 367 -21.99 -11.17 9.90
C TRP A 367 -21.81 -9.73 10.37
N ASN A 368 -21.90 -9.48 11.68
CA ASN A 368 -21.59 -8.16 12.23
C ASN A 368 -20.13 -7.79 12.00
N GLU A 369 -19.21 -8.71 12.30
CA GLU A 369 -17.78 -8.52 12.06
C GLU A 369 -17.47 -8.38 10.56
N TRP A 370 -18.06 -9.26 9.72
CA TRP A 370 -17.93 -9.22 8.27
C TRP A 370 -18.29 -7.85 7.70
N ASN A 371 -19.49 -7.35 8.03
CA ASN A 371 -19.98 -6.07 7.53
C ASN A 371 -19.12 -4.90 8.04
N ARG A 372 -18.70 -4.93 9.30
CA ARG A 372 -17.85 -3.88 9.90
C ARG A 372 -16.48 -3.79 9.22
N ARG A 373 -15.82 -4.94 8.97
CA ARG A 373 -14.46 -4.97 8.41
C ARG A 373 -14.42 -4.67 6.94
N ARG A 374 -15.46 -5.05 6.21
CA ARG A 374 -15.60 -4.77 4.79
C ARG A 374 -15.64 -3.26 4.48
N GLY A 375 -16.21 -2.46 5.40
CA GLY A 375 -16.36 -1.01 5.26
C GLY A 375 -17.76 -0.61 4.81
#